data_AF-A0A971WDX9-F1
#
_entry.id   AF-A0A971WDX9-F1
#
_cell.length_a   1.000
_cell.length_b   1.000
_cell.length_c   1.000
_cell.angle_alpha   90.00
_cell.angle_beta   90.00
_cell.angle_gamma   90.00
#
_symmetry.space_group_name_H-M   'P 1'
#
loop_
_entity.id
_entity.type
_entity.pdbx_description
1 polymer ?
#
loop_
_entity_poly.entity_id
_entity_poly.type
_entity_poly.pdbx_seq_one_letter_code
_entity_poly.pdbx_strand_id
1 'polypeptide(L)'
;HFSTKALWIIGSYTGDVLMAFVFLFGSIGGKVNGFYKKRLPMIIAITLQETLFMFVYGIRKVIPQEMYNEAMDYCEWKNGYRTEGMTGVAKGLASKLVRVVGASLRSILMKAFGYEQGKAYLTQTDTTKYFLFAMSTVIPLVTGSLSIIPKLFYDLTGDKRDKMYEDLLARRAQISKEVSGGDPESMARAAESQQNVGNSDL
;
A
#
# COMPACT_ATOMS: atom_id res chain seq x y z
N HIS A 1 -1.65 -6.27 -23.42
CA HIS A 1 -1.49 -6.71 -22.02
C HIS A 1 -1.17 -5.48 -21.17
N PHE A 2 -2.04 -5.05 -20.27
CA PHE A 2 -1.73 -3.93 -19.37
C PHE A 2 -0.73 -4.41 -18.31
N SER A 3 0.36 -3.67 -18.09
CA SER A 3 1.36 -4.02 -17.09
C SER A 3 0.82 -3.76 -15.68
N THR A 4 0.60 -4.83 -14.89
CA THR A 4 0.14 -4.77 -13.49
C THR A 4 1.00 -3.82 -12.64
N LYS A 5 2.32 -3.80 -12.90
CA LYS A 5 3.29 -2.90 -12.26
C LYS A 5 3.02 -1.43 -12.60
N ALA A 6 2.72 -1.12 -13.86
CA ALA A 6 2.40 0.25 -14.29
C ALA A 6 1.07 0.73 -13.69
N LEU A 7 0.03 -0.10 -13.69
CA LEU A 7 -1.26 0.20 -13.04
C LEU A 7 -1.12 0.41 -11.54
N TRP A 8 -0.28 -0.38 -10.88
CA TRP A 8 -0.04 -0.25 -9.45
C TRP A 8 0.70 1.04 -9.10
N ILE A 9 1.69 1.43 -9.90
CA ILE A 9 2.40 2.71 -9.76
C ILE A 9 1.40 3.85 -9.98
N ILE A 10 0.68 3.87 -11.11
CA ILE A 10 -0.29 4.93 -11.42
C ILE A 10 -1.36 5.06 -10.32
N GLY A 11 -1.97 3.95 -9.89
CA GLY A 11 -3.00 3.95 -8.84
C GLY A 11 -2.48 4.37 -7.46
N SER A 12 -1.20 4.11 -7.17
CA SER A 12 -0.57 4.53 -5.91
C SER A 12 -0.25 6.03 -5.90
N TYR A 13 0.35 6.54 -6.99
CA TYR A 13 0.90 7.91 -7.05
C TYR A 13 -0.08 8.99 -7.47
N THR A 14 -1.21 8.63 -8.08
CA THR A 14 -2.23 9.62 -8.47
C THR A 14 -2.67 10.47 -7.28
N GLY A 15 -2.83 9.87 -6.09
CA GLY A 15 -3.17 10.60 -4.86
C GLY A 15 -2.07 11.52 -4.36
N ASP A 16 -0.82 11.06 -4.38
CA ASP A 16 0.33 11.84 -3.90
C ASP A 16 0.59 13.07 -4.80
N VAL A 17 0.44 12.90 -6.12
CA VAL A 17 0.54 13.98 -7.10
C VAL A 17 -0.62 14.98 -6.95
N LEU A 18 -1.85 14.50 -6.75
CA LEU A 18 -2.99 15.36 -6.48
C LEU A 18 -2.83 16.15 -5.18
N MET A 19 -2.29 15.53 -4.12
CA MET A 19 -1.95 16.22 -2.88
C MET A 19 -0.86 17.28 -3.07
N ALA A 20 0.12 17.03 -3.95
CA ALA A 20 1.12 18.03 -4.30
C ALA A 20 0.48 19.27 -4.94
N PHE A 21 -0.50 19.09 -5.85
CA PHE A 21 -1.25 20.20 -6.42
C PHE A 21 -2.07 20.97 -5.38
N VAL A 22 -2.71 20.27 -4.43
CA VAL A 22 -3.43 20.90 -3.31
C VAL A 22 -2.46 21.69 -2.41
N PHE A 23 -1.27 21.16 -2.14
CA PHE A 23 -0.24 21.85 -1.37
C PHE A 23 0.28 23.10 -2.07
N LEU A 24 0.56 23.01 -3.37
CA LEU A 24 0.98 24.15 -4.18
C LEU A 24 -0.11 25.22 -4.21
N PHE A 25 -1.36 24.84 -4.51
CA PHE A 25 -2.51 25.76 -4.53
C PHE A 25 -2.76 26.41 -3.16
N GLY A 26 -2.71 25.64 -2.07
CA GLY A 26 -2.85 26.15 -0.72
C GLY A 26 -1.70 27.07 -0.30
N SER A 27 -0.50 26.86 -0.83
CA SER A 27 0.68 27.69 -0.58
C SER A 27 0.74 28.96 -1.43
N ILE A 28 -0.16 29.14 -2.42
CA ILE A 28 -0.29 30.39 -3.17
C ILE A 28 -0.70 31.51 -2.19
N GLY A 29 0.18 32.49 -2.01
CA GLY A 29 0.04 33.57 -1.00
C GLY A 29 1.01 33.48 0.19
N GLY A 30 1.88 32.47 0.22
CA GLY A 30 2.96 32.33 1.21
C GLY A 30 2.48 32.04 2.64
N LYS A 31 3.37 32.16 3.62
CA LYS A 31 3.09 31.84 5.04
C LYS A 31 2.09 32.78 5.73
N VAL A 32 1.86 33.97 5.18
CA VAL A 32 1.05 35.02 5.83
C VAL A 32 -0.34 35.12 5.19
N ASN A 33 -0.44 35.10 3.85
CA ASN A 33 -1.71 35.26 3.12
C ASN A 33 -2.08 34.05 2.24
N GLY A 34 -1.49 32.89 2.52
CA GLY A 34 -1.73 31.67 1.76
C GLY A 34 -3.19 31.26 1.72
N PHE A 35 -3.62 30.72 0.58
CA PHE A 35 -5.00 30.27 0.37
C PHE A 35 -5.40 29.15 1.32
N TYR A 36 -4.44 28.45 1.94
CA TYR A 36 -4.69 27.48 3.01
C TYR A 36 -5.48 28.03 4.22
N LYS A 37 -5.46 29.34 4.46
CA LYS A 37 -6.26 29.98 5.53
C LYS A 37 -7.72 30.24 5.13
N LYS A 38 -8.02 30.30 3.82
CA LYS A 38 -9.36 30.63 3.31
C LYS A 38 -10.17 29.34 3.13
N ARG A 39 -11.29 29.23 3.86
CA ARG A 39 -12.15 28.03 3.88
C ARG A 39 -12.70 27.65 2.50
N LEU A 40 -13.29 28.60 1.78
CA LEU A 40 -13.93 28.38 0.47
C LEU A 40 -12.99 27.80 -0.61
N PRO A 41 -11.85 28.43 -0.94
CA PRO A 41 -10.96 27.90 -1.99
C PRO A 41 -10.34 26.55 -1.61
N MET A 42 -10.06 26.31 -0.32
CA MET A 42 -9.54 25.02 0.14
C MET A 42 -10.58 23.90 0.06
N ILE A 43 -11.85 24.17 0.40
CA ILE A 43 -12.93 23.19 0.24
C ILE A 43 -13.05 22.79 -1.22
N ILE A 44 -13.10 23.76 -2.14
CA ILE A 44 -13.18 23.49 -3.58
C ILE A 44 -11.98 22.66 -4.06
N ALA A 45 -10.76 23.02 -3.65
CA ALA A 45 -9.55 22.30 -4.04
C ALA A 45 -9.53 20.85 -3.52
N ILE A 46 -9.90 20.63 -2.25
CA ILE A 46 -9.94 19.29 -1.66
C ILE A 46 -11.07 18.46 -2.27
N THR A 47 -12.26 19.03 -2.49
CA THR A 47 -13.38 18.31 -3.12
C THR A 47 -13.06 17.90 -4.56
N LEU A 48 -12.42 18.79 -5.34
CA LEU A 48 -11.95 18.45 -6.68
C LEU A 48 -10.88 17.35 -6.63
N GLN A 49 -9.91 17.45 -5.73
CA GLN A 49 -8.88 16.43 -5.55
C GLN A 49 -9.48 15.08 -5.14
N GLU A 50 -10.40 15.05 -4.18
CA GLU A 50 -11.04 13.81 -3.73
C GLU A 50 -11.92 13.19 -4.81
N THR A 51 -12.59 14.01 -5.62
CA THR A 51 -13.38 13.53 -6.75
C THR A 51 -12.48 12.84 -7.77
N LEU A 52 -11.37 13.48 -8.18
CA LEU A 52 -10.39 12.89 -9.09
C LEU A 52 -9.71 11.65 -8.49
N PHE A 53 -9.46 11.67 -7.17
CA PHE A 53 -8.87 10.54 -6.46
C PHE A 53 -9.82 9.33 -6.41
N MET A 54 -11.13 9.56 -6.23
CA MET A 54 -12.15 8.51 -6.20
C MET A 54 -12.30 7.77 -7.53
N PHE A 55 -12.10 8.43 -8.68
CA PHE A 55 -12.12 7.76 -9.99
C PHE A 55 -11.05 6.66 -10.11
N VAL A 56 -9.91 6.81 -9.42
CA VAL A 56 -8.79 5.84 -9.45
C VAL A 56 -8.84 4.88 -8.25
N TYR A 57 -9.79 5.07 -7.33
CA TYR A 57 -9.88 4.30 -6.09
C TYR A 57 -10.06 2.79 -6.33
N GLY A 58 -10.85 2.41 -7.34
CA GLY A 58 -11.05 0.99 -7.71
C GLY A 58 -9.74 0.29 -8.05
N ILE A 59 -8.93 0.89 -8.92
CA ILE A 59 -7.61 0.35 -9.31
C ILE A 59 -6.70 0.24 -8.09
N ARG A 60 -6.66 1.29 -7.25
CA ARG A 60 -5.84 1.31 -6.04
C ARG A 60 -6.23 0.24 -5.01
N LYS A 61 -7.52 -0.11 -4.91
CA LYS A 61 -7.99 -1.09 -3.92
C LYS A 61 -7.78 -2.53 -4.41
N VAL A 62 -8.01 -2.79 -5.69
CA VAL A 62 -7.99 -4.13 -6.26
C VAL A 62 -6.55 -4.59 -6.55
N ILE A 63 -5.73 -3.77 -7.22
CA ILE A 63 -4.41 -4.20 -7.68
C ILE A 63 -3.48 -4.67 -6.54
N PRO A 64 -3.38 -3.98 -5.37
CA PRO A 64 -2.54 -4.47 -4.29
C PRO A 64 -3.04 -5.77 -3.65
N GLN A 65 -4.35 -6.05 -3.71
CA GLN A 65 -4.90 -7.32 -3.24
C GLN A 65 -4.56 -8.44 -4.22
N GLU A 66 -4.69 -8.19 -5.52
CA GLU A 66 -4.25 -9.14 -6.54
C GLU A 66 -2.76 -9.44 -6.46
N MET A 67 -1.91 -8.42 -6.32
CA MET A 67 -0.46 -8.61 -6.14
C MET A 67 -0.10 -9.34 -4.84
N TYR A 68 -0.91 -9.16 -3.79
CA TYR A 68 -0.75 -9.90 -2.55
C TYR A 68 -1.09 -11.39 -2.75
N ASN A 69 -2.17 -11.69 -3.47
CA ASN A 69 -2.55 -13.05 -3.81
C ASN A 69 -1.51 -13.70 -4.74
N GLU A 70 -1.01 -12.99 -5.74
CA GLU A 70 0.08 -13.41 -6.63
C GLU A 70 1.35 -13.75 -5.82
N ALA A 71 1.69 -12.95 -4.80
CA ALA A 71 2.81 -13.24 -3.92
C ALA A 71 2.59 -14.51 -3.08
N MET A 72 1.35 -14.78 -2.66
CA MET A 72 1.00 -16.02 -1.95
C MET A 72 1.04 -17.24 -2.87
N ASP A 73 0.61 -17.10 -4.13
CA ASP A 73 0.76 -18.13 -5.17
C ASP A 73 2.25 -18.41 -5.45
N TYR A 74 3.11 -17.39 -5.46
CA TYR A 74 4.56 -17.57 -5.61
C TYR A 74 5.16 -18.35 -4.43
N CYS A 75 4.76 -18.03 -3.20
CA CYS A 75 5.16 -18.80 -2.01
C CYS A 75 4.70 -20.26 -2.10
N GLU A 76 3.49 -20.52 -2.62
CA GLU A 76 2.99 -21.88 -2.85
C GLU A 76 3.80 -22.60 -3.94
N TRP A 77 4.14 -21.92 -5.03
CA TRP A 77 4.91 -22.50 -6.13
C TRP A 77 6.32 -22.93 -5.69
N LYS A 78 6.96 -22.14 -4.81
CA LYS A 78 8.31 -22.41 -4.28
C LYS A 78 8.33 -23.33 -3.07
N ASN A 79 7.45 -23.12 -2.10
CA ASN A 79 7.51 -23.82 -0.81
C ASN A 79 6.46 -24.94 -0.70
N GLY A 80 5.55 -25.09 -1.67
CA GLY A 80 4.51 -26.11 -1.67
C GLY A 80 3.31 -25.83 -0.76
N TYR A 81 3.34 -24.79 0.08
CA TYR A 81 2.24 -24.38 0.96
C TYR A 81 2.05 -22.86 1.02
N ARG A 82 0.81 -22.43 1.27
CA ARG A 82 0.44 -21.01 1.40
C ARG A 82 0.64 -20.51 2.83
N THR A 83 1.29 -19.36 3.01
CA THR A 83 1.55 -18.73 4.32
C THR A 83 0.75 -17.44 4.55
N GLU A 84 -0.52 -17.45 4.13
CA GLU A 84 -1.41 -16.27 4.20
C GLU A 84 -1.59 -15.76 5.63
N GLY A 85 -1.81 -16.67 6.59
CA GLY A 85 -2.05 -16.31 7.99
C GLY A 85 -0.83 -15.65 8.63
N MET A 86 0.36 -16.22 8.44
CA MET A 86 1.61 -15.69 9.00
C MET A 86 1.96 -14.33 8.36
N THR A 87 1.83 -14.22 7.04
CA THR A 87 2.10 -12.97 6.32
C THR A 87 1.11 -11.88 6.72
N GLY A 88 -0.18 -12.22 6.87
CA GLY A 88 -1.21 -11.30 7.35
C GLY A 88 -0.93 -10.76 8.75
N VAL A 89 -0.51 -11.63 9.69
CA VAL A 89 -0.12 -11.23 11.05
C VAL A 89 1.11 -10.33 11.03
N ALA A 90 2.14 -10.68 10.25
CA ALA A 90 3.35 -9.86 10.10
C ALA A 90 3.02 -8.45 9.54
N LYS A 91 2.18 -8.38 8.50
CA LYS A 91 1.69 -7.11 7.94
C LYS A 91 0.91 -6.29 8.98
N GLY A 92 0.06 -6.93 9.78
CA GLY A 92 -0.69 -6.30 10.86
C GLY A 92 0.20 -5.74 11.97
N LEU A 93 1.20 -6.50 12.41
CA LEU A 93 2.19 -6.08 13.39
C LEU A 93 3.01 -4.88 12.89
N ALA A 94 3.53 -4.98 11.66
CA ALA A 94 4.27 -3.88 11.03
C ALA A 94 3.43 -2.60 10.95
N SER A 95 2.16 -2.71 10.54
CA SER A 95 1.24 -1.57 10.48
C SER A 95 1.00 -0.93 11.85
N LYS A 96 0.88 -1.73 12.91
CA LYS A 96 0.73 -1.23 14.29
C LYS A 96 1.99 -0.51 14.76
N LEU A 97 3.17 -1.08 14.50
CA LEU A 97 4.46 -0.47 14.84
C LEU A 97 4.62 0.89 14.16
N VAL A 98 4.36 0.96 12.85
CA VAL A 98 4.40 2.21 12.09
C VAL A 98 3.43 3.25 12.68
N ARG A 99 2.23 2.82 13.10
CA ARG A 99 1.25 3.73 13.72
C ARG A 99 1.75 4.31 15.05
N VAL A 100 2.35 3.47 15.90
CA VAL A 100 2.89 3.93 17.20
C VAL A 100 4.07 4.87 17.00
N VAL A 101 5.04 4.47 16.18
CA VAL A 101 6.24 5.28 15.89
C VAL A 101 5.85 6.60 15.20
N GLY A 102 4.93 6.54 14.23
CA GLY A 102 4.43 7.71 13.52
C GLY A 102 3.68 8.69 14.43
N ALA A 103 2.90 8.20 15.39
CA ALA A 103 2.23 9.05 16.37
C ALA A 103 3.22 9.77 17.31
N SER A 104 4.27 9.06 17.74
CA SER A 104 5.33 9.66 18.56
C SER A 104 6.12 10.71 17.77
N LEU A 105 6.52 10.40 16.53
CA LEU A 105 7.24 11.34 15.67
C LEU A 105 6.41 12.60 15.38
N ARG A 106 5.12 12.43 15.08
CA ARG A 106 4.19 13.55 14.87
C ARG A 106 4.15 14.47 16.09
N SER A 107 4.07 13.90 17.30
CA SER A 107 4.03 14.67 18.55
C SER A 107 5.31 15.48 18.76
N ILE A 108 6.47 14.89 18.48
CA ILE A 108 7.78 15.56 18.58
C ILE A 108 7.87 16.73 17.58
N LEU A 109 7.48 16.51 16.32
CA LEU A 109 7.47 17.54 15.30
C LEU A 109 6.53 18.70 15.66
N MET A 110 5.34 18.40 16.16
CA MET A 110 4.40 19.44 16.62
C MET A 110 5.00 20.30 17.75
N LYS A 111 5.69 19.68 18.71
CA LYS A 111 6.40 20.42 19.77
C LYS A 111 7.53 21.29 19.21
N ALA A 112 8.31 20.78 18.25
CA ALA A 112 9.40 21.51 17.63
C ALA A 112 8.92 22.76 16.86
N PHE A 113 7.73 22.72 16.25
CA PHE A 113 7.14 23.85 15.52
C PHE A 113 6.37 24.85 16.42
N GLY A 114 6.47 24.70 17.74
CA GLY A 114 5.82 25.60 18.70
C GLY A 114 4.30 25.45 18.75
N TYR A 115 3.77 24.25 18.46
CA TYR A 115 2.35 23.98 18.62
C TYR A 115 1.99 24.00 20.12
N GLU A 116 1.19 24.98 20.52
CA GLU A 116 0.63 25.05 21.87
C GLU A 116 -0.75 24.38 21.92
N GLN A 117 -0.80 23.27 22.64
CA GLN A 117 -2.03 22.51 22.86
C GLN A 117 -2.95 23.29 23.82
N GLY A 118 -4.16 23.64 23.36
CA GLY A 118 -5.15 24.39 24.15
C GLY A 118 -5.37 25.85 23.70
N LYS A 119 -4.53 26.40 22.81
CA LYS A 119 -4.83 27.67 22.14
C LYS A 119 -5.92 27.48 21.08
N ALA A 120 -6.90 28.37 21.04
CA ALA A 120 -7.94 28.38 20.00
C ALA A 120 -7.29 28.42 18.60
N TYR A 121 -7.91 27.75 17.62
CA TYR A 121 -7.40 27.58 16.25
C TYR A 121 -6.90 28.89 15.59
N LEU A 122 -7.46 30.03 15.96
CA LEU A 122 -7.12 31.34 15.41
C LEU A 122 -5.91 32.03 16.08
N THR A 123 -5.54 31.66 17.30
CA THR A 123 -4.47 32.34 18.08
C THR A 123 -3.08 31.71 17.93
N GLN A 124 -2.94 30.68 17.09
CA GLN A 124 -1.63 30.12 16.75
C GLN A 124 -0.88 31.00 15.75
N THR A 125 0.44 31.05 15.89
CA THR A 125 1.35 31.77 14.99
C THR A 125 1.17 31.29 13.55
N ASP A 126 1.25 32.22 12.59
CA ASP A 126 1.09 31.94 11.17
C ASP A 126 2.07 30.88 10.64
N THR A 127 3.28 30.85 11.20
CA THR A 127 4.29 29.82 10.96
C THR A 127 3.79 28.43 11.37
N THR A 128 3.22 28.28 12.57
CA THR A 128 2.70 27.00 13.07
C THR A 128 1.52 26.51 12.21
N LYS A 129 0.63 27.41 11.78
CA LYS A 129 -0.49 27.08 10.87
C LYS A 129 0.01 26.57 9.51
N TYR A 130 1.04 27.21 8.95
CA TYR A 130 1.65 26.76 7.69
C TYR A 130 2.33 25.39 7.86
N PHE A 131 3.06 25.17 8.96
CA PHE A 131 3.71 23.88 9.23
C PHE A 131 2.70 22.75 9.48
N LEU A 132 1.57 23.01 10.12
CA LEU A 132 0.49 22.03 10.26
C LEU A 132 -0.07 21.61 8.89
N PHE A 133 -0.33 22.58 8.01
CA PHE A 133 -0.79 22.33 6.64
C PHE A 133 0.26 21.56 5.82
N ALA A 134 1.54 21.95 5.92
CA ALA A 134 2.64 21.26 5.27
C ALA A 134 2.80 19.83 5.80
N MET A 135 2.69 19.59 7.12
CA MET A 135 2.78 18.23 7.65
C MET A 135 1.67 17.31 7.13
N SER A 136 0.44 17.80 6.99
CA SER A 136 -0.66 16.97 6.48
C SER A 136 -0.56 16.62 5.00
N THR A 137 0.27 17.33 4.23
CA THR A 137 0.38 17.18 2.76
C THR A 137 1.74 16.65 2.33
N VAL A 138 2.83 17.18 2.90
CA VAL A 138 4.22 16.83 2.59
C VAL A 138 4.60 15.46 3.18
N ILE A 139 4.16 15.13 4.41
CA ILE A 139 4.52 13.83 5.01
C ILE A 139 3.95 12.67 4.19
N PRO A 140 2.65 12.66 3.81
CA PRO A 140 2.12 11.66 2.89
C PRO A 140 2.87 11.63 1.55
N LEU A 141 3.18 12.79 0.96
CA LEU A 141 3.89 12.88 -0.32
C LEU A 141 5.29 12.25 -0.27
N VAL A 142 6.09 12.57 0.76
CA VAL A 142 7.44 12.02 0.94
C VAL A 142 7.37 10.52 1.20
N THR A 143 6.45 10.08 2.06
CA THR A 143 6.29 8.65 2.39
C THR A 143 5.80 7.85 1.17
N GLY A 144 4.87 8.41 0.39
CA GLY A 144 4.39 7.86 -0.87
C GLY A 144 5.51 7.74 -1.90
N SER A 145 6.32 8.78 -2.05
CA SER A 145 7.50 8.79 -2.94
C SER A 145 8.51 7.71 -2.55
N LEU A 146 8.88 7.61 -1.27
CA LEU A 146 9.77 6.56 -0.75
C LEU A 146 9.21 5.15 -0.98
N SER A 147 7.89 5.01 -0.99
CA SER A 147 7.25 3.73 -1.26
C SER A 147 7.59 3.17 -2.64
N ILE A 148 8.16 3.94 -3.58
CA ILE A 148 8.50 3.49 -4.94
C ILE A 148 9.65 2.49 -4.95
N ILE A 149 10.59 2.64 -4.02
CA ILE A 149 11.82 1.86 -3.97
C ILE A 149 11.52 0.36 -3.91
N PRO A 150 10.72 -0.16 -2.94
CA PRO A 150 10.39 -1.60 -2.91
C PRO A 150 9.56 -2.05 -4.12
N LYS A 151 8.80 -1.15 -4.77
CA LYS A 151 7.97 -1.48 -5.95
C LYS A 151 8.82 -1.83 -7.16
N LEU A 152 9.99 -1.19 -7.29
CA LEU A 152 10.88 -1.39 -8.42
C LEU A 152 11.47 -2.81 -8.41
N PHE A 153 11.73 -3.36 -7.22
CA PHE A 153 12.24 -4.72 -7.04
C PHE A 153 11.19 -5.83 -7.24
N TYR A 154 9.94 -5.50 -7.55
CA TYR A 154 8.94 -6.51 -7.88
C TYR A 154 9.21 -7.10 -9.28
N ASP A 155 9.63 -8.36 -9.29
CA ASP A 155 10.05 -9.15 -10.47
C ASP A 155 8.96 -10.14 -10.95
N LEU A 156 7.83 -10.23 -10.26
CA LEU A 156 6.75 -11.16 -10.63
C LEU A 156 5.88 -10.59 -11.77
N THR A 157 6.50 -10.33 -12.92
CA THR A 157 5.82 -9.79 -14.11
C THR A 157 6.24 -10.55 -15.38
N GLY A 158 5.32 -10.69 -16.34
CA GLY A 158 5.59 -11.32 -17.64
C GLY A 158 5.74 -12.84 -17.55
N ASP A 159 6.69 -13.40 -18.30
CA ASP A 159 6.87 -14.84 -18.53
C ASP A 159 7.02 -15.67 -17.25
N LYS A 160 7.62 -15.09 -16.19
CA LYS A 160 7.80 -15.76 -14.90
C LYS A 160 6.48 -16.03 -14.20
N ARG A 161 5.56 -15.07 -14.29
CA ARG A 161 4.22 -15.18 -13.71
C ARG A 161 3.38 -16.18 -14.49
N ASP A 162 3.47 -16.15 -15.82
CA ASP A 162 2.68 -17.03 -16.68
C ASP A 162 3.12 -18.50 -16.51
N LYS A 163 4.43 -18.76 -16.46
CA LYS A 163 4.97 -20.10 -16.11
C LYS A 163 4.53 -20.57 -14.72
N MET A 164 4.56 -19.69 -13.73
CA MET A 164 4.11 -20.01 -12.38
C MET A 164 2.63 -20.44 -12.36
N TYR A 165 1.77 -19.73 -13.10
CA TYR A 165 0.36 -20.09 -13.20
C TYR A 165 0.13 -21.42 -13.93
N GLU A 166 0.85 -21.68 -15.02
CA GLU A 166 0.78 -22.96 -15.73
C GLU A 166 1.19 -24.14 -14.81
N ASP A 167 2.32 -24.00 -14.11
CA ASP A 167 2.81 -25.02 -13.18
C ASP A 167 1.83 -25.26 -12.02
N LEU A 168 1.30 -24.19 -11.41
CA LEU A 168 0.33 -24.29 -10.32
C LEU A 168 -0.98 -24.94 -10.79
N LEU A 169 -1.47 -24.59 -11.97
CA LEU A 169 -2.68 -25.20 -12.53
C LEU A 169 -2.46 -26.70 -12.80
N ALA A 170 -1.31 -27.08 -13.36
CA ALA A 170 -0.97 -28.48 -13.58
C ALA A 170 -0.89 -29.27 -12.26
N ARG A 171 -0.22 -28.71 -11.24
CA ARG A 171 -0.12 -29.32 -9.90
C ARG A 171 -1.49 -29.45 -9.23
N ARG A 172 -2.30 -28.40 -9.23
CA ARG A 172 -3.65 -28.41 -8.65
C ARG A 172 -4.57 -29.40 -9.38
N ALA A 173 -4.43 -29.55 -10.70
CA ALA A 173 -5.18 -30.54 -11.47
C ALA A 173 -4.76 -31.99 -11.16
N GLN A 174 -3.47 -32.25 -10.92
CA GLN A 174 -2.99 -33.57 -10.48
C GLN A 174 -3.51 -33.92 -9.08
N ILE A 175 -3.37 -33.00 -8.12
CA ILE A 175 -3.87 -33.18 -6.75
C ILE A 175 -5.38 -33.39 -6.73
N SER A 176 -6.14 -32.61 -7.52
CA SER A 176 -7.59 -32.79 -7.61
C SER A 176 -7.99 -34.16 -8.16
N LYS A 177 -7.21 -34.74 -9.09
CA LYS A 177 -7.46 -36.09 -9.61
C LYS A 177 -7.14 -37.17 -8.57
N GLU A 178 -6.06 -37.02 -7.81
CA GLU A 178 -5.68 -37.94 -6.74
C GLU A 178 -6.70 -37.91 -5.58
N VAL A 179 -7.16 -36.73 -5.18
CA VAL A 179 -8.14 -36.54 -4.09
C VAL A 179 -9.55 -37.01 -4.46
N SER A 180 -9.94 -36.90 -5.74
CA SER A 180 -11.26 -37.38 -6.20
C SER A 180 -11.42 -38.91 -6.12
N GLY A 181 -10.34 -39.65 -5.89
CA GLY A 181 -10.38 -41.09 -5.58
C GLY A 181 -10.93 -41.41 -4.19
N GLY A 182 -11.06 -40.42 -3.29
CA GLY A 182 -11.74 -40.54 -1.99
C GLY A 182 -11.03 -41.39 -0.92
N ASP A 183 -9.82 -41.88 -1.20
CA ASP A 183 -9.08 -42.77 -0.30
C ASP A 183 -8.21 -41.97 0.69
N PRO A 184 -8.27 -42.21 2.01
CA PRO A 184 -7.44 -41.49 3.00
C PRO A 184 -5.94 -41.51 2.70
N GLU A 185 -5.42 -42.58 2.10
CA GLU A 185 -4.02 -42.66 1.69
C GLU A 185 -3.68 -41.78 0.48
N SER A 186 -4.63 -41.54 -0.42
CA SER A 186 -4.45 -40.65 -1.57
C SER A 186 -4.37 -39.19 -1.14
N MET A 187 -5.16 -38.81 -0.13
CA MET A 187 -5.12 -37.50 0.52
C MET A 187 -3.81 -37.28 1.27
N ALA A 188 -3.31 -38.31 1.98
CA ALA A 188 -2.03 -38.26 2.68
C ALA A 188 -0.85 -38.12 1.70
N ARG A 189 -0.85 -38.88 0.60
CA ARG A 189 0.18 -38.78 -0.46
C ARG A 189 0.17 -37.42 -1.17
N ALA A 190 -1.00 -36.84 -1.41
CA ALA A 190 -1.12 -35.49 -1.96
C ALA A 190 -0.61 -34.41 -0.98
N ALA A 191 -0.80 -34.58 0.32
CA ALA A 191 -0.26 -33.67 1.34
C ALA A 191 1.26 -33.80 1.49
N GLU A 192 1.80 -35.02 1.45
CA GLU A 192 3.25 -35.28 1.46
C GLU A 192 3.95 -34.76 0.21
N SER A 193 3.34 -34.89 -0.97
CA SER A 193 3.90 -34.35 -2.21
C SER A 193 3.98 -32.82 -2.18
N GLN A 194 2.97 -32.15 -1.60
CA GLN A 194 3.03 -30.71 -1.35
C GLN A 194 4.12 -30.31 -0.35
N GLN A 195 4.35 -31.09 0.71
CA GLN A 195 5.45 -30.84 1.65
C GLN A 195 6.83 -31.03 1.02
N ASN A 196 7.01 -32.05 0.18
CA ASN A 196 8.30 -32.34 -0.45
C ASN A 196 8.75 -31.28 -1.46
N VAL A 197 7.80 -30.61 -2.15
CA VAL A 197 8.12 -29.47 -3.03
C VAL A 197 8.82 -28.35 -2.28
N GLY A 198 8.48 -28.10 -1.01
CA GLY A 198 9.15 -27.08 -0.20
C GLY A 198 10.55 -27.47 0.27
N ASN A 199 10.93 -28.74 0.16
CA ASN A 199 12.20 -29.26 0.65
C ASN A 199 13.21 -29.56 -0.47
N SER A 200 12.79 -29.56 -1.74
CA SER A 200 13.66 -29.82 -2.91
C SER A 200 14.45 -28.59 -3.40
N ASP A 201 14.11 -27.40 -2.91
CA ASP A 201 14.72 -26.10 -3.29
C ASP A 201 15.64 -25.52 -2.18
N LEU A 202 15.88 -26.27 -1.09
CA LEU A 202 16.88 -25.98 -0.04
C LEU A 202 18.21 -26.70 -0.34
#